data_AF-K1SY11-F1
#
_entry.id   AF-K1SY11-F1
#
_cell.length_a   1.000
_cell.length_b   1.000
_cell.length_c   1.000
_cell.angle_alpha   90.00
_cell.angle_beta   90.00
_cell.angle_gamma   90.00
#
_symmetry.space_group_name_H-M   'P 1'
#
loop_
_entity.id
_entity.type
_entity.pdbx_description
1 polymer ?
#
loop_
_entity_poly.entity_id
_entity_poly.type
_entity_poly.pdbx_seq_one_letter_code
_entity_poly.pdbx_strand_id
1 'polypeptide(L)'
;LVYIESKANINMDSYKLLMMNQGKAYGAKAAEEEIISTAKIESIDYNRDSVRSILKGYAPKDDEETRIFGNKKGFDFIVDKNNIITEENIYKLYMMTVGDFFDEENKLLKGNSYRYDCVHIQDLAGEIAHMGINCDNLPNAMKNFVKFINTNDGMNELVKASIIHFYIAYLHP
;
A
#
# COMPACT_ATOMS: atom_id res chain seq x y z
N LEU A 1 18.31 -7.68 18.66
CA LEU A 1 18.46 -7.69 17.17
C LEU A 1 19.94 -7.71 16.84
N VAL A 2 20.40 -8.75 16.15
CA VAL A 2 21.78 -8.83 15.64
C VAL A 2 21.77 -8.21 14.25
N TYR A 3 22.44 -7.05 14.09
CA TYR A 3 22.60 -6.41 12.80
C TYR A 3 23.89 -6.95 12.17
N ILE A 4 23.78 -7.70 11.08
CA ILE A 4 24.94 -8.13 10.30
C ILE A 4 25.26 -6.99 9.34
N GLU A 5 26.49 -6.47 9.39
CA GLU A 5 26.96 -5.48 8.43
C GLU A 5 26.86 -6.03 7.00
N SER A 6 26.07 -5.36 6.15
CA SER A 6 25.95 -5.70 4.74
C SER A 6 27.29 -5.51 4.02
N LYS A 7 27.85 -6.60 3.48
CA LYS A 7 29.05 -6.56 2.63
C LYS A 7 28.77 -6.21 1.17
N ALA A 8 27.50 -6.04 0.80
CA ALA A 8 27.07 -5.65 -0.54
C ALA A 8 26.22 -4.37 -0.43
N ASN A 9 26.88 -3.21 -0.48
CA ASN A 9 26.19 -1.93 -0.57
C ASN A 9 25.78 -1.70 -2.03
N ILE A 10 24.49 -1.87 -2.32
CA ILE A 10 23.91 -1.42 -3.59
C ILE A 10 23.97 0.11 -3.59
N ASN A 11 24.62 0.70 -4.59
CA ASN A 11 24.57 2.15 -4.79
C ASN A 11 23.12 2.54 -5.11
N MET A 12 22.47 3.23 -4.16
CA MET A 12 21.07 3.59 -4.27
C MET A 12 20.80 4.59 -5.40
N ASP A 13 21.75 5.45 -5.73
CA ASP A 13 21.60 6.40 -6.83
C ASP A 13 21.59 5.66 -8.18
N SER A 14 22.47 4.67 -8.35
CA SER A 14 22.47 3.79 -9.52
C SER A 14 21.19 2.96 -9.63
N TYR A 15 20.69 2.43 -8.51
CA TYR A 15 19.43 1.71 -8.48
C TYR A 15 18.25 2.61 -8.87
N LYS A 16 18.15 3.81 -8.29
CA LYS A 16 17.12 4.80 -8.66
C LYS A 16 17.16 5.12 -10.14
N LEU A 17 18.35 5.31 -10.71
CA LEU A 17 18.54 5.57 -12.14
C LEU A 17 18.01 4.42 -13.01
N LEU A 18 18.22 3.16 -12.57
CA LEU A 18 17.69 1.98 -13.27
C LEU A 18 16.16 1.87 -13.16
N MET A 19 15.58 2.28 -12.03
CA MET A 19 14.13 2.27 -11.79
C MET A 19 13.42 3.49 -12.40
N MET A 20 14.15 4.53 -12.77
CA MET A 20 13.58 5.67 -13.50
C MET A 20 13.03 5.20 -14.85
N ASN A 21 11.81 5.63 -15.14
CA ASN A 21 11.04 5.21 -16.29
C ASN A 21 11.80 5.44 -17.61
N GLN A 22 12.31 4.36 -18.22
CA GLN A 22 13.03 4.46 -19.51
C GLN A 22 12.09 4.65 -20.72
N GLY A 23 10.76 4.62 -20.52
CA GLY A 23 9.78 4.96 -21.56
C GLY A 23 8.32 4.75 -21.15
N LYS A 24 7.39 5.60 -21.63
CA LYS A 24 5.96 5.59 -21.25
C LYS A 24 5.29 4.21 -21.31
N ALA A 25 5.66 3.36 -22.27
CA ALA A 25 5.13 2.01 -22.44
C ALA A 25 5.54 1.05 -21.30
N TYR A 26 6.75 1.22 -20.74
CA TYR A 26 7.21 0.42 -19.60
C TYR A 26 6.41 0.77 -18.35
N GLY A 27 6.13 2.06 -18.12
CA GLY A 27 5.27 2.50 -17.01
C GLY A 27 3.84 1.96 -17.09
N ALA A 28 3.23 1.96 -18.28
CA ALA A 28 1.87 1.43 -18.45
C ALA A 28 1.81 -0.09 -18.22
N LYS A 29 2.82 -0.84 -18.69
CA LYS A 29 2.90 -2.29 -18.48
C LYS A 29 3.17 -2.63 -17.01
N ALA A 30 4.07 -1.91 -16.35
CA ALA A 30 4.36 -2.09 -14.94
C ALA A 30 3.12 -1.80 -14.07
N ALA A 31 2.36 -0.74 -14.39
CA ALA A 31 1.10 -0.44 -13.71
C ALA A 31 0.04 -1.54 -13.92
N GLU A 32 -0.07 -2.09 -15.14
CA GLU A 32 -0.96 -3.23 -15.42
C GLU A 32 -0.57 -4.45 -14.58
N GLU A 33 0.72 -4.81 -14.56
CA GLU A 33 1.24 -5.96 -13.81
C GLU A 33 1.09 -5.79 -12.29
N GLU A 34 1.30 -4.58 -11.78
CA GLU A 34 1.14 -4.27 -10.37
C GLU A 34 -0.33 -4.41 -9.94
N ILE A 35 -1.28 -3.79 -10.65
CA ILE A 35 -2.71 -3.91 -10.33
C ILE A 35 -3.16 -5.37 -10.35
N ILE A 36 -2.72 -6.15 -11.34
CA ILE A 36 -3.02 -7.57 -11.45
C ILE A 36 -2.45 -8.36 -10.26
N SER A 37 -1.22 -8.05 -9.85
CA SER A 37 -0.55 -8.72 -8.74
C SER A 37 -1.21 -8.38 -7.41
N THR A 38 -1.54 -7.11 -7.16
CA THR A 38 -2.30 -6.68 -5.99
C THR A 38 -3.66 -7.36 -5.94
N ALA A 39 -4.44 -7.34 -7.04
CA ALA A 39 -5.74 -7.99 -7.08
C ALA A 39 -5.67 -9.49 -6.78
N LYS A 40 -4.63 -10.17 -7.28
CA LYS A 40 -4.40 -11.59 -7.01
C LYS A 40 -4.09 -11.89 -5.54
N ILE A 41 -3.31 -11.04 -4.87
CA ILE A 41 -2.98 -11.20 -3.44
C ILE A 41 -4.24 -10.97 -2.59
N GLU A 42 -5.00 -9.92 -2.91
CA GLU A 42 -6.20 -9.50 -2.16
C GLU A 42 -7.47 -10.29 -2.54
N SER A 43 -7.34 -11.35 -3.36
CA SER A 43 -8.47 -12.16 -3.85
C SER A 43 -9.60 -11.34 -4.49
N ILE A 44 -9.24 -10.26 -5.19
CA ILE A 44 -10.17 -9.44 -5.97
C ILE A 44 -10.29 -10.06 -7.36
N ASP A 45 -11.52 -10.37 -7.77
CA ASP A 45 -11.79 -10.80 -9.14
C ASP A 45 -11.43 -9.69 -10.15
N TYR A 46 -10.72 -10.07 -11.22
CA TYR A 46 -10.30 -9.12 -12.24
C TYR A 46 -10.29 -9.75 -13.63
N ASN A 47 -10.54 -8.89 -14.62
CA ASN A 47 -10.26 -9.16 -16.03
C ASN A 47 -9.13 -8.27 -16.53
N ARG A 48 -8.14 -8.85 -17.22
CA ARG A 48 -6.99 -8.10 -17.77
C ARG A 48 -7.43 -7.01 -18.74
N ASP A 49 -8.45 -7.27 -19.55
CA ASP A 49 -8.97 -6.27 -20.50
C ASP A 49 -9.68 -5.12 -19.78
N SER A 50 -10.31 -5.41 -18.63
CA SER A 50 -10.86 -4.39 -17.74
C SER A 50 -9.76 -3.51 -17.14
N VAL A 51 -8.68 -4.11 -16.62
CA VAL A 51 -7.50 -3.35 -16.12
C VAL A 51 -6.96 -2.42 -17.21
N ARG A 52 -6.76 -2.94 -18.43
CA ARG A 52 -6.28 -2.12 -19.56
C ARG A 52 -7.24 -1.01 -19.94
N SER A 53 -8.55 -1.25 -19.89
CA SER A 53 -9.56 -0.25 -20.21
C SER A 53 -9.53 0.89 -19.19
N ILE A 54 -9.48 0.55 -17.90
CA ILE A 54 -9.34 1.54 -16.83
C ILE A 54 -8.04 2.34 -16.96
N LEU A 55 -6.90 1.69 -17.26
CA LEU A 55 -5.62 2.37 -17.47
C LEU A 55 -5.62 3.30 -18.70
N LYS A 56 -6.42 3.00 -19.73
CA LYS A 56 -6.64 3.87 -20.90
C LYS A 56 -7.56 5.06 -20.61
N GLY A 57 -8.20 5.10 -19.44
CA GLY A 57 -9.07 6.20 -19.01
C GLY A 57 -10.55 5.99 -19.27
N TYR A 58 -10.99 4.76 -19.58
CA TYR A 58 -12.42 4.44 -19.61
C TYR A 58 -13.01 4.43 -18.19
N ALA A 59 -14.28 4.80 -18.06
CA ALA A 59 -15.00 4.73 -16.79
C ALA A 59 -15.30 3.26 -16.41
N PRO A 60 -15.29 2.90 -15.12
CA PRO A 60 -15.67 1.56 -14.68
C PRO A 60 -17.14 1.30 -14.99
N LYS A 61 -17.45 0.08 -15.42
CA LYS A 61 -18.81 -0.33 -15.80
C LYS A 61 -19.57 -1.09 -14.69
N ASP A 62 -18.85 -1.62 -13.71
CA ASP A 62 -19.36 -2.46 -12.63
C ASP A 62 -18.51 -2.31 -11.35
N ASP A 63 -18.90 -3.01 -10.29
CA ASP A 63 -18.23 -2.93 -8.98
C ASP A 63 -16.80 -3.48 -9.01
N GLU A 64 -16.55 -4.53 -9.80
CA GLU A 64 -15.21 -5.10 -10.00
C GLU A 64 -14.27 -4.09 -10.66
N GLU A 65 -14.71 -3.44 -11.74
CA GLU A 65 -13.96 -2.39 -12.40
C GLU A 65 -13.81 -1.15 -11.52
N THR A 66 -14.76 -0.89 -10.63
CA THR A 66 -14.64 0.19 -9.64
C THR A 66 -13.49 -0.08 -8.66
N ARG A 67 -13.27 -1.34 -8.26
CA ARG A 67 -12.11 -1.72 -7.44
C ARG A 67 -10.78 -1.51 -8.17
N ILE A 68 -10.72 -1.94 -9.43
CA ILE A 68 -9.55 -1.70 -10.31
C ILE A 68 -9.29 -0.19 -10.47
N PHE A 69 -10.35 0.61 -10.62
CA PHE A 69 -10.25 2.06 -10.74
C PHE A 69 -9.75 2.74 -9.46
N GLY A 70 -10.16 2.25 -8.28
CA GLY A 70 -9.61 2.67 -7.00
C GLY A 70 -8.09 2.45 -6.93
N ASN A 71 -7.63 1.26 -7.30
CA ASN A 71 -6.19 0.95 -7.37
C ASN A 71 -5.44 1.88 -8.33
N LYS A 72 -5.98 2.12 -9.53
CA LYS A 72 -5.38 3.08 -10.48
C LYS A 72 -5.23 4.47 -9.84
N LYS A 73 -6.26 4.99 -9.17
CA LYS A 73 -6.20 6.30 -8.49
C LYS A 73 -5.13 6.30 -7.39
N GLY A 74 -5.00 5.20 -6.64
CA GLY A 74 -3.95 5.03 -5.64
C GLY A 74 -2.54 5.09 -6.25
N PHE A 75 -2.32 4.39 -7.37
CA PHE A 75 -1.04 4.45 -8.09
C PHE A 75 -0.74 5.85 -8.63
N ASP A 76 -1.73 6.52 -9.24
CA ASP A 76 -1.61 7.90 -9.71
C ASP A 76 -1.26 8.85 -8.54
N PHE A 77 -1.82 8.60 -7.34
CA PHE A 77 -1.55 9.38 -6.14
C PHE A 77 -0.11 9.20 -5.63
N ILE A 78 0.41 7.97 -5.55
CA ILE A 78 1.77 7.72 -5.00
C ILE A 78 2.90 8.10 -5.97
N VAL A 79 2.63 8.20 -7.27
CA VAL A 79 3.62 8.63 -8.27
C VAL A 79 3.94 10.12 -8.14
N ASP A 80 2.99 10.92 -7.66
CA ASP A 80 3.23 12.35 -7.39
C ASP A 80 4.00 12.54 -6.09
N LYS A 81 5.26 12.96 -6.22
CA LYS A 81 6.20 13.17 -5.11
C LYS A 81 5.77 14.29 -4.14
N ASN A 82 4.80 15.13 -4.51
CA ASN A 82 4.22 16.10 -3.59
C ASN A 82 3.34 15.44 -2.52
N ASN A 83 2.85 14.22 -2.78
CA ASN A 83 2.08 13.43 -1.82
C ASN A 83 3.04 12.74 -0.84
N ILE A 84 3.64 13.54 0.03
CA ILE A 84 4.51 13.04 1.11
C ILE A 84 3.75 12.08 2.03
N ILE A 85 4.46 11.12 2.62
CA ILE A 85 3.83 10.11 3.49
C ILE A 85 3.47 10.76 4.83
N THR A 86 2.18 10.99 5.04
CA THR A 86 1.56 11.52 6.26
C THR A 86 0.38 10.65 6.67
N GLU A 87 -0.09 10.76 7.91
CA GLU A 87 -1.31 10.05 8.35
C GLU A 87 -2.52 10.40 7.46
N GLU A 88 -2.68 11.69 7.12
CA GLU A 88 -3.74 12.16 6.22
C GLU A 88 -3.62 11.55 4.82
N ASN A 89 -2.42 11.50 4.24
CA ASN A 89 -2.23 10.93 2.91
C ASN A 89 -2.36 9.40 2.90
N ILE A 90 -2.02 8.72 3.99
CA ILE A 90 -2.29 7.27 4.15
C ILE A 90 -3.80 7.03 4.19
N TYR A 91 -4.54 7.80 4.99
CA TYR A 91 -5.99 7.71 5.05
C TYR A 91 -6.64 8.03 3.69
N LYS A 92 -6.17 9.08 3.01
CA LYS A 92 -6.63 9.44 1.67
C LYS A 92 -6.37 8.32 0.66
N LEU A 93 -5.18 7.71 0.70
CA LEU A 93 -4.85 6.56 -0.15
C LEU A 93 -5.82 5.41 0.11
N TYR A 94 -6.05 5.04 1.37
CA TYR A 94 -7.03 4.01 1.78
C TYR A 94 -8.43 4.31 1.22
N MET A 95 -8.94 5.52 1.42
CA MET A 95 -10.27 5.91 0.92
C MET A 95 -10.35 5.88 -0.60
N MET A 96 -9.28 6.30 -1.30
CA MET A 96 -9.23 6.27 -2.76
C MET A 96 -9.17 4.85 -3.34
N THR A 97 -8.53 3.92 -2.64
CA THR A 97 -8.28 2.57 -3.15
C THR A 97 -9.33 1.56 -2.73
N VAL A 98 -9.79 1.58 -1.48
CA VAL A 98 -10.64 0.51 -0.92
C VAL A 98 -11.72 0.95 0.07
N GLY A 99 -11.64 2.17 0.63
CA GLY A 99 -12.49 2.57 1.75
C GLY A 99 -14.00 2.52 1.49
N ASP A 100 -14.43 2.69 0.25
CA ASP A 100 -15.85 2.63 -0.14
C ASP A 100 -16.35 1.20 -0.45
N PHE A 101 -15.47 0.19 -0.45
CA PHE A 101 -15.81 -1.18 -0.89
C PHE A 101 -16.19 -2.13 0.24
N PHE A 102 -16.11 -1.66 1.48
CA PHE A 102 -16.53 -2.41 2.66
C PHE A 102 -18.02 -2.23 2.92
N ASP A 103 -18.67 -3.25 3.47
CA ASP A 103 -20.02 -3.11 4.03
C ASP A 103 -20.00 -2.16 5.23
N GLU A 104 -21.14 -1.52 5.56
CA GLU A 104 -21.22 -0.49 6.61
C GLU A 104 -20.68 -0.94 7.98
N GLU A 105 -20.76 -2.23 8.29
CA GLU A 105 -20.22 -2.82 9.52
C GLU A 105 -18.68 -2.92 9.55
N ASN A 106 -18.05 -2.94 8.38
CA ASN A 106 -16.60 -3.06 8.18
C ASN A 106 -15.95 -1.71 7.78
N LYS A 107 -16.75 -0.66 7.58
CA LYS A 107 -16.26 0.69 7.31
C LYS A 107 -15.72 1.35 8.57
N LEU A 108 -14.76 2.25 8.38
CA LEU A 108 -14.33 3.14 9.44
C LEU A 108 -15.49 3.99 9.95
N LEU A 109 -15.58 4.16 11.27
CA LEU A 109 -16.53 5.08 11.88
C LEU A 109 -16.29 6.50 11.34
N LYS A 110 -17.39 7.25 11.14
CA LYS A 110 -17.33 8.62 10.64
C LYS A 110 -16.41 9.47 11.51
N GLY A 111 -15.36 10.03 10.91
CA GLY A 111 -14.37 10.86 11.59
C GLY A 111 -13.16 10.11 12.14
N ASN A 112 -13.13 8.77 12.04
CA ASN A 112 -11.98 7.96 12.40
C ASN A 112 -11.11 7.70 11.17
N SER A 113 -9.79 7.67 11.39
CA SER A 113 -8.79 7.36 10.36
C SER A 113 -8.25 5.93 10.46
N TYR A 114 -8.58 5.22 11.53
CA TYR A 114 -8.07 3.89 11.86
C TYR A 114 -9.21 3.00 12.36
N ARG A 115 -9.03 1.68 12.26
CA ARG A 115 -10.00 0.71 12.78
C ARG A 115 -10.24 0.86 14.28
N TYR A 116 -11.40 0.38 14.71
CA TYR A 116 -11.89 0.49 16.09
C TYR A 116 -12.08 -0.88 16.76
N ASP A 117 -11.80 -1.97 16.06
CA ASP A 117 -11.94 -3.35 16.50
C ASP A 117 -10.61 -4.12 16.40
N CYS A 118 -10.63 -5.37 16.85
CA CYS A 118 -9.49 -6.27 16.77
C CYS A 118 -9.49 -7.00 15.42
N VAL A 119 -8.35 -7.03 14.75
CA VAL A 119 -8.14 -7.79 13.52
C VAL A 119 -7.30 -9.04 13.78
N HIS A 120 -7.77 -10.15 13.23
CA HIS A 120 -7.08 -11.43 13.27
C HIS A 120 -6.51 -11.74 11.89
N ILE A 121 -5.20 -11.90 11.82
CA ILE A 121 -4.51 -12.33 10.60
C ILE A 121 -4.48 -13.86 10.64
N GLN A 122 -5.13 -14.49 9.67
CA GLN A 122 -5.18 -15.95 9.54
C GLN A 122 -4.03 -16.45 8.65
N ASP A 123 -3.49 -17.63 8.95
CA ASP A 123 -2.59 -18.32 8.03
C ASP A 123 -3.35 -19.05 6.92
N LEU A 124 -2.61 -19.71 6.02
CA LEU A 124 -3.18 -20.49 4.92
C LEU A 124 -4.00 -21.71 5.39
N ALA A 125 -3.90 -22.11 6.65
CA ALA A 125 -4.68 -23.18 7.26
C ALA A 125 -5.96 -22.65 7.96
N GLY A 126 -6.16 -21.33 8.02
CA GLY A 126 -7.30 -20.68 8.66
C GLY A 126 -7.12 -20.45 10.16
N GLU A 127 -5.94 -20.74 10.71
CA GLU A 127 -5.64 -20.50 12.13
C GLU A 127 -5.21 -19.06 12.35
N ILE A 128 -5.51 -18.49 13.53
CA ILE A 128 -5.08 -17.13 13.88
C ILE A 128 -3.55 -17.13 14.03
N ALA A 129 -2.86 -16.65 13.01
CA ALA A 129 -1.41 -16.53 12.98
C ALA A 129 -0.93 -15.34 13.82
N HIS A 130 -1.67 -14.24 13.78
CA HIS A 130 -1.33 -13.03 14.52
C HIS A 130 -2.56 -12.16 14.83
N MET A 131 -2.45 -11.31 15.84
CA MET A 131 -3.40 -10.23 16.10
C MET A 131 -2.71 -8.91 15.76
N GLY A 132 -3.36 -8.03 15.00
CA GLY A 132 -2.88 -6.66 14.85
C GLY A 132 -2.73 -5.96 16.21
N ILE A 133 -2.02 -4.83 16.25
CA ILE A 133 -1.91 -4.06 17.50
C ILE A 133 -3.30 -3.68 18.03
N ASN A 134 -3.43 -3.52 19.35
CA ASN A 134 -4.66 -2.99 19.95
C ASN A 134 -5.03 -1.64 19.29
N CYS A 135 -6.30 -1.51 18.86
CA CYS A 135 -6.82 -0.33 18.17
C CYS A 135 -6.65 0.97 18.97
N ASP A 136 -6.71 0.92 20.30
CA ASP A 136 -6.47 2.08 21.18
C ASP A 136 -5.06 2.67 21.03
N ASN A 137 -4.10 1.84 20.62
CA ASN A 137 -2.71 2.24 20.42
C ASN A 137 -2.42 2.72 18.98
N LEU A 138 -3.30 2.45 18.01
CA LEU A 138 -3.09 2.77 16.60
C LEU A 138 -2.78 4.24 16.36
N PRO A 139 -3.48 5.22 16.95
CA PRO A 139 -3.20 6.63 16.69
C PRO A 139 -1.76 7.03 17.06
N ASN A 140 -1.25 6.51 18.18
CA ASN A 140 0.13 6.80 18.60
C ASN A 140 1.15 5.98 17.79
N ALA A 141 0.81 4.73 17.46
CA ALA A 141 1.67 3.88 16.66
C ALA A 141 1.84 4.42 15.23
N MET A 142 0.77 4.91 14.60
CA MET A 142 0.81 5.51 13.26
C MET A 142 1.57 6.83 13.22
N LYS A 143 1.46 7.66 14.26
CA LYS A 143 2.33 8.85 14.45
C LYS A 143 3.81 8.48 14.45
N ASN A 144 4.18 7.44 15.21
CA ASN A 144 5.56 6.97 15.27
C ASN A 144 6.02 6.34 13.95
N PHE A 145 5.14 5.60 13.28
CA PHE A 145 5.37 5.01 11.97
C PHE A 145 5.67 6.09 10.91
N VAL A 146 4.80 7.09 10.79
CA VAL A 146 5.01 8.22 9.86
C VAL A 146 6.27 9.00 10.19
N LYS A 147 6.56 9.22 11.49
CA LYS A 147 7.80 9.85 11.92
C LYS A 147 9.03 9.02 11.49
N PHE A 148 8.99 7.70 11.67
CA PHE A 148 10.09 6.81 11.27
C PHE A 148 10.35 6.88 9.75
N ILE A 149 9.30 6.82 8.93
CA ILE A 149 9.40 6.95 7.47
C ILE A 149 10.13 8.22 7.07
N ASN A 150 9.72 9.35 7.65
CA ASN A 150 10.22 10.67 7.27
C ASN A 150 11.55 11.05 7.96
N THR A 151 12.06 10.23 8.87
CA THR A 151 13.34 10.49 9.55
C THR A 151 14.50 10.28 8.58
N ASN A 152 15.39 11.26 8.47
CA ASN A 152 16.67 11.09 7.76
C ASN A 152 17.69 10.44 8.70
N ASP A 153 17.69 9.12 8.75
CA ASP A 153 18.54 8.28 9.61
C ASP A 153 19.75 7.69 8.87
N GLY A 154 19.91 8.01 7.58
CA GLY A 154 20.98 7.46 6.73
C GLY A 154 20.82 5.96 6.40
N MET A 155 19.67 5.35 6.72
CA MET A 155 19.40 3.95 6.41
C MET A 155 19.29 3.74 4.90
N ASN A 156 19.74 2.57 4.41
CA ASN A 156 19.52 2.16 3.03
C ASN A 156 18.00 2.14 2.72
N GLU A 157 17.59 2.77 1.62
CA GLU A 157 16.16 2.96 1.32
C GLU A 157 15.42 1.65 1.05
N LEU A 158 16.07 0.63 0.48
CA LEU A 158 15.43 -0.69 0.27
C LEU A 158 15.21 -1.40 1.61
N VAL A 159 16.19 -1.34 2.50
CA VAL A 159 16.06 -1.87 3.88
C VAL A 159 14.94 -1.13 4.60
N LYS A 160 14.92 0.20 4.50
CA LYS A 160 13.89 1.03 5.13
C LYS A 160 12.51 0.72 4.55
N ALA A 161 12.38 0.58 3.24
CA ALA A 161 11.13 0.17 2.59
C ALA A 161 10.64 -1.21 3.04
N SER A 162 11.54 -2.20 3.18
CA SER A 162 11.19 -3.50 3.74
C SER A 162 10.69 -3.41 5.18
N ILE A 163 11.37 -2.65 6.04
CA ILE A 163 10.92 -2.42 7.43
C ILE A 163 9.54 -1.77 7.43
N ILE A 164 9.33 -0.73 6.61
CA ILE A 164 8.04 -0.04 6.48
C ILE A 164 6.94 -1.02 6.09
N HIS A 165 7.18 -1.88 5.09
CA HIS A 165 6.22 -2.88 4.63
C HIS A 165 5.81 -3.86 5.73
N PHE A 166 6.77 -4.41 6.48
CA PHE A 166 6.44 -5.31 7.59
C PHE A 166 5.79 -4.57 8.77
N TYR A 167 6.21 -3.33 9.04
CA TYR A 167 5.68 -2.56 10.15
C TYR A 167 4.23 -2.15 9.91
N ILE A 168 3.86 -1.68 8.72
CA ILE A 168 2.46 -1.34 8.42
C ILE A 168 1.56 -2.58 8.46
N ALA A 169 2.05 -3.73 7.97
CA ALA A 169 1.31 -5.00 8.05
C ALA A 169 1.09 -5.46 9.50
N TYR A 170 2.06 -5.22 10.39
CA TYR A 170 1.95 -5.49 11.83
C TYR A 170 0.97 -4.55 12.54
N LEU A 171 1.01 -3.24 12.23
CA LEU A 171 0.08 -2.27 12.79
C LEU A 171 -1.36 -2.59 12.33
N HIS A 172 -1.50 -2.88 11.04
CA HIS A 172 -2.78 -3.15 10.39
C HIS A 172 -3.81 -2.06 10.73
N PRO A 173 -3.51 -0.78 10.41
CA PRO A 173 -4.28 0.37 10.91
C PRO A 173 -5.67 0.52 10.30
#